data_AF-A0A1V5VYK2-F1
#
_entry.id   AF-A0A1V5VYK2-F1
#
_cell.length_a   1.000
_cell.length_b   1.000
_cell.length_c   1.000
_cell.angle_alpha   90.00
_cell.angle_beta   90.00
_cell.angle_gamma   90.00
#
_symmetry.space_group_name_H-M   'P 1'
#
loop_
_entity.id
_entity.type
_entity.pdbx_description
1 polymer ?
#
loop_
_entity_poly.entity_id
_entity_poly.type
_entity_poly.pdbx_seq_one_letter_code
_entity_poly.pdbx_strand_id
1 'polypeptide(L)'
;MRDAAIQRFEYTFEALWKALEVYLQEREGVLCASPKGCFRQAFQSGWLTLEEVERCLVMTDDRNLTSHTYIEEIAEALYRKLPDYAQI
;
A
#
# COMPACT_ATOMS: atom_id res chain seq x y z
N MET A 1 -9.77 12.16 14.94
CA MET A 1 -9.68 10.68 14.81
C MET A 1 -9.33 10.26 13.39
N ARG A 2 -9.97 10.86 12.38
CA ARG A 2 -9.69 10.64 10.96
C ARG A 2 -8.22 10.84 10.58
N ASP A 3 -7.66 12.02 10.85
CA ASP A 3 -6.29 12.34 10.41
C ASP A 3 -5.25 11.46 11.07
N ALA A 4 -5.47 11.11 12.34
CA ALA A 4 -4.64 10.12 13.03
C ALA A 4 -4.69 8.76 12.32
N ALA A 5 -5.88 8.29 11.90
CA ALA A 5 -6.01 7.02 11.18
C ALA A 5 -5.34 7.06 9.79
N ILE A 6 -5.46 8.16 9.07
CA ILE A 6 -4.76 8.37 7.79
C ILE A 6 -3.24 8.36 8.01
N GLN A 7 -2.75 9.01 9.07
CA GLN A 7 -1.33 8.94 9.44
C GLN A 7 -0.89 7.51 9.73
N ARG A 8 -1.74 6.69 10.39
CA ARG A 8 -1.46 5.26 10.62
C ARG A 8 -1.37 4.48 9.34
N PHE A 9 -2.29 4.76 8.41
CA PHE A 9 -2.25 4.17 7.10
C PHE A 9 -0.94 4.49 6.36
N GLU A 10 -0.49 5.74 6.37
CA GLU A 10 0.76 6.13 5.68
C GLU A 10 1.98 5.37 6.18
N TYR A 11 2.23 5.34 7.49
CA TYR A 11 3.43 4.68 8.01
C TYR A 11 3.32 3.15 7.95
N THR A 12 2.11 2.59 8.07
CA THR A 12 1.89 1.15 7.94
C THR A 12 2.08 0.69 6.49
N PHE A 13 1.57 1.47 5.52
CA PHE A 13 1.84 1.23 4.10
C PHE A 13 3.34 1.28 3.82
N GLU A 14 4.04 2.29 4.33
CA GLU A 14 5.49 2.44 4.16
C GLU A 14 6.24 1.22 4.71
N ALA A 15 5.91 0.78 5.92
CA ALA A 15 6.50 -0.40 6.52
C ALA A 15 6.22 -1.68 5.70
N LEU A 16 4.98 -1.85 5.21
CA LEU A 16 4.56 -3.01 4.42
C LEU A 16 5.38 -3.15 3.14
N TRP A 17 5.43 -2.11 2.31
CA TRP A 17 6.12 -2.22 1.02
C TRP A 17 7.65 -2.31 1.17
N LYS A 18 8.21 -1.69 2.22
CA LYS A 18 9.62 -1.85 2.58
C LYS A 18 9.95 -3.26 3.08
N ALA A 19 9.09 -3.86 3.89
CA ALA A 19 9.26 -5.25 4.29
C ALA A 19 9.20 -6.19 3.08
N LEU A 20 8.28 -5.92 2.14
CA LEU A 20 8.18 -6.68 0.89
C LEU A 20 9.42 -6.49 -0.01
N GLU A 21 9.95 -5.27 -0.12
CA GLU A 21 11.19 -4.97 -0.85
C GLU A 21 12.36 -5.81 -0.32
N VAL A 22 12.57 -5.79 1.00
CA VAL A 22 13.61 -6.60 1.65
C VAL A 22 13.37 -8.08 1.43
N TYR A 23 12.13 -8.54 1.56
CA TYR A 23 11.78 -9.94 1.34
C TYR A 23 12.11 -10.41 -0.08
N LEU A 24 11.67 -9.67 -1.10
CA LEU A 24 11.93 -9.97 -2.50
C LEU A 24 13.43 -9.98 -2.80
N GLN A 25 14.18 -9.04 -2.22
CA GLN A 25 15.62 -8.98 -2.39
C GLN A 25 16.32 -10.18 -1.75
N GLU A 26 16.01 -10.51 -0.49
CA GLU A 26 16.72 -11.54 0.27
C GLU A 26 16.31 -12.97 -0.09
N ARG A 27 15.05 -13.19 -0.48
CA ARG A 27 14.49 -14.53 -0.72
C ARG A 27 14.40 -14.89 -2.19
N GLU A 28 14.04 -13.92 -3.03
CA GLU A 28 13.81 -14.14 -4.46
C GLU A 28 14.96 -13.58 -5.33
N GLY A 29 15.87 -12.80 -4.73
CA GLY A 29 16.94 -12.10 -5.47
C GLY A 29 16.41 -10.99 -6.38
N VAL A 30 15.18 -10.53 -6.16
CA VAL A 30 14.49 -9.53 -7.00
C VAL A 30 14.61 -8.15 -6.37
N LEU A 31 15.12 -7.19 -7.15
CA LEU A 31 15.16 -5.78 -6.76
C LEU A 31 13.90 -5.06 -7.26
N CYS A 32 13.17 -4.42 -6.34
CA CYS A 32 12.06 -3.52 -6.66
C CYS A 32 12.30 -2.15 -6.04
N ALA A 33 12.16 -1.07 -6.82
CA ALA A 33 12.49 0.29 -6.37
C ALA A 33 11.26 1.18 -6.13
N SER A 34 10.06 0.58 -6.09
CA SER A 34 8.81 1.30 -5.84
C SER A 34 7.74 0.37 -5.28
N PRO A 35 6.74 0.87 -4.52
CA PRO A 35 5.68 0.03 -3.96
C PRO A 35 4.92 -0.75 -5.05
N LYS A 36 4.50 -0.09 -6.14
CA LYS A 36 3.83 -0.76 -7.27
C LYS A 36 4.73 -1.82 -7.92
N GLY A 37 6.03 -1.55 -8.01
CA GLY A 37 7.00 -2.52 -8.50
C GLY A 37 7.05 -3.76 -7.60
N CYS A 38 7.17 -3.56 -6.29
CA CYS A 38 7.24 -4.65 -5.32
C CYS A 38 5.96 -5.50 -5.31
N PHE A 39 4.77 -4.88 -5.31
CA PHE A 39 3.50 -5.63 -5.36
C PHE A 39 3.33 -6.42 -6.66
N ARG A 40 3.75 -5.88 -7.81
CA ARG A 40 3.74 -6.62 -9.09
C ARG A 40 4.71 -7.80 -9.07
N GLN A 41 5.89 -7.63 -8.48
CA GLN A 41 6.85 -8.72 -8.34
C GLN A 41 6.32 -9.81 -7.40
N ALA A 42 5.70 -9.43 -6.28
CA ALA A 42 5.05 -10.37 -5.38
C ALA A 42 3.97 -11.21 -6.08
N PHE A 43 3.16 -10.59 -6.93
CA PHE A 43 2.21 -11.31 -7.79
C PHE A 43 2.89 -12.27 -8.77
N GLN A 44 3.94 -11.81 -9.46
CA GLN A 44 4.70 -12.65 -10.42
C GLN A 44 5.37 -13.84 -9.75
N SER A 45 5.82 -13.68 -8.50
CA SER A 45 6.39 -14.74 -7.67
C SER A 45 5.33 -15.63 -6.99
N GLY A 46 4.04 -15.38 -7.21
CA GLY A 46 2.93 -16.20 -6.70
C GLY A 46 2.54 -15.93 -5.24
N TRP A 47 3.06 -14.86 -4.63
CA TRP A 47 2.76 -14.48 -3.24
C TRP A 47 1.41 -13.78 -3.10
N LEU A 48 0.94 -13.13 -4.16
CA LEU A 48 -0.35 -12.45 -4.22
C LEU A 48 -1.21 -13.06 -5.31
N THR A 49 -2.51 -13.13 -5.05
CA THR A 49 -3.54 -13.35 -6.06
C THR A 49 -3.74 -12.09 -6.92
N LEU A 50 -4.47 -12.23 -8.03
CA LEU A 50 -4.80 -11.09 -8.90
C LEU A 50 -5.60 -10.02 -8.12
N GLU A 51 -6.57 -10.45 -7.31
CA GLU A 51 -7.40 -9.55 -6.51
C GLU A 51 -6.58 -8.81 -5.45
N GLU A 52 -5.63 -9.48 -4.79
CA GLU A 52 -4.74 -8.85 -3.81
C GLU A 52 -3.80 -7.83 -4.44
N VAL A 53 -3.19 -8.14 -5.58
CA VAL A 53 -2.30 -7.19 -6.25
C VAL A 53 -3.07 -5.97 -6.76
N GLU A 54 -4.28 -6.14 -7.31
CA GLU A 54 -5.14 -5.03 -7.71
C GLU A 54 -5.47 -4.12 -6.52
N ARG A 55 -5.84 -4.71 -5.37
CA ARG A 55 -6.07 -3.95 -4.13
C ARG A 55 -4.82 -3.21 -3.67
N CYS A 56 -3.65 -3.84 -3.68
CA CYS A 56 -2.38 -3.20 -3.31
C CYS A 56 -1.99 -2.05 -4.26
N LEU A 57 -2.29 -2.17 -5.56
CA LEU A 57 -2.05 -1.09 -6.52
C LEU A 57 -2.96 0.11 -6.26
N VAL A 58 -4.24 -0.11 -5.97
CA VAL A 58 -5.17 0.95 -5.56
C VAL A 58 -4.72 1.59 -4.24
N MET A 59 -4.33 0.77 -3.26
CA MET A 59 -3.81 1.24 -1.97
C MET A 59 -2.59 2.15 -2.15
N THR A 60 -1.72 1.84 -3.12
CA THR A 60 -0.57 2.69 -3.44
C THR A 60 -1.00 4.06 -3.98
N ASP A 61 -2.04 4.10 -4.83
CA ASP A 61 -2.57 5.36 -5.35
C ASP A 61 -3.24 6.19 -4.25
N ASP A 62 -4.00 5.54 -3.37
CA ASP A 62 -4.64 6.19 -2.24
C ASP A 62 -3.61 6.73 -1.23
N ARG A 63 -2.48 6.04 -1.02
CA ARG A 63 -1.36 6.58 -0.25
C ARG A 63 -0.77 7.82 -0.90
N ASN A 64 -0.71 7.94 -2.21
CA ASN A 64 -0.22 9.18 -2.83
C ASN A 64 -1.17 10.36 -2.59
N LEU A 65 -2.47 10.09 -2.47
CA LEU A 65 -3.51 11.09 -2.20
C LEU A 65 -3.50 11.60 -0.76
N THR A 66 -2.83 10.93 0.19
CA THR A 66 -2.78 11.39 1.59
C THR A 66 -2.09 12.74 1.73
N SER A 67 -1.20 13.09 0.81
CA SER A 67 -0.58 14.42 0.73
C SER A 67 -1.59 15.55 0.43
N HIS A 68 -2.77 15.20 -0.08
CA HIS A 68 -3.87 16.11 -0.38
C HIS A 68 -4.99 16.10 0.68
N THR A 69 -4.75 15.55 1.87
CA THR A 69 -5.74 15.44 2.96
C THR A 69 -6.15 16.77 3.59
N TYR A 70 -5.52 17.88 3.21
CA TYR A 70 -6.04 19.23 3.48
C TYR A 70 -7.35 19.51 2.73
N ILE A 71 -7.67 18.73 1.70
CA ILE A 71 -8.97 18.73 1.02
C ILE A 71 -9.89 17.74 1.75
N GLU A 72 -10.93 18.25 2.38
CA GLU A 72 -11.83 17.51 3.26
C GLU A 72 -12.47 16.30 2.56
N GLU A 73 -12.87 16.47 1.30
CA GLU A 73 -13.50 15.42 0.49
C GLU A 73 -12.54 14.25 0.24
N ILE A 74 -11.25 14.53 0.06
CA ILE A 74 -10.22 13.50 -0.13
C ILE A 74 -9.96 12.76 1.18
N ALA A 75 -9.82 13.49 2.29
CA ALA A 75 -9.60 12.89 3.60
C ALA A 75 -10.75 11.97 4.00
N GLU A 76 -12.00 12.39 3.76
CA GLU A 76 -13.19 11.59 4.05
C GLU A 76 -13.28 10.35 3.16
N ALA A 77 -12.99 10.48 1.86
CA ALA A 77 -12.99 9.35 0.94
C ALA A 77 -11.92 8.30 1.31
N LEU A 78 -10.70 8.74 1.67
CA LEU A 78 -9.62 7.86 2.11
C LEU A 78 -9.97 7.15 3.42
N TYR A 79 -10.50 7.88 4.40
CA TYR A 79 -10.84 7.31 5.70
C TYR A 79 -11.84 6.15 5.60
N ARG A 80 -12.81 6.26 4.69
CA ARG A 80 -13.83 5.22 4.47
C ARG A 80 -13.26 3.94 3.86
N LYS A 81 -12.14 4.01 3.14
CA LYS A 81 -11.48 2.86 2.51
C LYS A 81 -10.49 2.14 3.43
N LEU A 82 -10.04 2.79 4.51
CA LEU A 82 -9.04 2.21 5.41
C LEU A 82 -9.40 0.82 5.98
N PRO A 83 -10.67 0.51 6.33
CA PRO A 83 -11.04 -0.82 6.79
C PRO A 83 -10.75 -1.92 5.77
N ASP A 84 -10.87 -1.64 4.47
CA ASP A 84 -10.63 -2.61 3.40
C ASP A 84 -9.13 -2.94 3.28
N TYR A 85 -8.26 -1.96 3.52
CA TYR A 85 -6.81 -2.15 3.51
C TYR A 85 -6.28 -2.93 4.72
N ALA A 86 -7.01 -2.93 5.83
CA ALA A 86 -6.64 -3.71 7.01
C ALA A 86 -6.91 -5.23 6.85
N GLN A 87 -7.56 -5.64 5.77
CA GLN A 87 -7.87 -7.05 5.45
C GLN A 87 -6.90 -7.67 4.43
N ILE A 88 -5.88 -6.90 4.01
CA ILE A 88 -4.78 -7.36 3.16
C ILE A 88 -3.65 -7.84 4.08
#